data_AF-A0A1F5EYJ2-F1
#
_entry.id   AF-A0A1F5EYJ2-F1
#
_cell.length_a   1.000
_cell.length_b   1.000
_cell.length_c   1.000
_cell.angle_alpha   90.00
_cell.angle_beta   90.00
_cell.angle_gamma   90.00
#
_symmetry.space_group_name_H-M   'P 1'
#
loop_
_entity.id
_entity.type
_entity.pdbx_description
1 polymer ?
#
loop_
_entity_poly.entity_id
_entity_poly.type
_entity_poly.pdbx_seq_one_letter_code
_entity_poly.pdbx_strand_id
1 'polypeptide(L)'
;MVPHRKVKYSSFRLFILPLFIIALLLVTLYGVLLRHDTTVRAAVSGVRRTFYVSTKGIDTNPGTIEAPFRTIGKAALIVNPGDTVLIRGGYLQSSS
;
A
#
# COMPACT_ATOMS: atom_id res chain seq x y z
N MET A 1 69.16 -32.87 5.59
CA MET A 1 68.89 -31.44 5.85
C MET A 1 68.05 -30.91 4.68
N VAL A 2 66.74 -30.78 4.82
CA VAL A 2 65.82 -30.46 3.71
C VAL A 2 65.58 -28.94 3.66
N PRO A 3 65.79 -28.25 2.52
CA PRO A 3 65.57 -26.82 2.44
C PRO A 3 64.07 -26.53 2.26
N HIS A 4 63.50 -25.73 3.16
CA HIS A 4 62.14 -25.20 3.03
C HIS A 4 62.12 -24.08 1.97
N ARG A 5 61.52 -24.36 0.82
CA ARG A 5 61.24 -23.37 -0.23
C ARG A 5 60.08 -22.49 0.23
N LYS A 6 60.36 -21.26 0.69
CA LYS A 6 59.35 -20.27 1.10
C LYS A 6 58.49 -19.90 -0.12
N VAL A 7 57.20 -20.25 -0.08
CA VAL A 7 56.27 -19.87 -1.14
C VAL A 7 55.95 -18.38 -1.03
N LYS A 8 56.28 -17.62 -2.07
CA LYS A 8 56.21 -16.15 -2.15
C LYS A 8 54.77 -15.67 -2.35
N TYR A 9 53.89 -15.88 -1.37
CA TYR A 9 52.50 -15.42 -1.41
C TYR A 9 52.29 -13.93 -1.07
N SER A 10 53.37 -13.17 -0.82
CA SER A 10 53.28 -11.82 -0.23
C SER A 10 52.78 -10.73 -1.19
N SER A 11 53.04 -10.83 -2.48
CA SER A 11 52.67 -9.76 -3.44
C SER A 11 51.38 -10.09 -4.19
N PHE A 12 51.12 -11.37 -4.45
CA PHE A 12 49.95 -11.85 -5.19
C PHE A 12 48.64 -11.67 -4.41
N ARG A 13 48.68 -11.84 -3.08
CA ARG A 13 47.54 -11.60 -2.19
C ARG A 13 47.11 -10.13 -2.13
N LEU A 14 48.05 -9.19 -2.32
CA LEU A 14 47.75 -7.76 -2.30
C LEU A 14 46.97 -7.29 -3.55
N PHE A 15 47.18 -7.96 -4.70
CA PHE A 15 46.49 -7.65 -5.95
C PHE A 15 45.19 -8.45 -6.15
N ILE A 16 45.07 -9.63 -5.55
CA ILE A 16 43.88 -10.49 -5.70
C ILE A 16 42.75 -10.10 -4.75
N LEU A 17 43.09 -9.65 -3.54
CA LEU A 17 42.10 -9.15 -2.58
C LEU A 17 41.23 -8.01 -3.13
N PRO A 18 41.77 -6.94 -3.76
CA PRO A 18 40.92 -5.89 -4.32
C PRO A 18 40.07 -6.39 -5.49
N LEU A 19 40.59 -7.29 -6.33
CA LEU A 19 39.82 -7.87 -7.45
C LEU A 19 38.63 -8.70 -6.93
N PHE A 20 38.84 -9.47 -5.88
CA PHE A 20 37.78 -10.26 -5.23
C PHE A 20 36.73 -9.37 -4.57
N ILE A 21 37.15 -8.29 -3.91
CA ILE A 21 36.25 -7.31 -3.30
C ILE A 21 35.45 -6.56 -4.38
N ILE A 22 36.09 -6.15 -5.48
CA ILE A 22 35.42 -5.49 -6.60
C ILE A 22 34.39 -6.43 -7.25
N ALA A 23 34.73 -7.70 -7.47
CA ALA A 23 33.79 -8.68 -8.00
C ALA A 23 32.59 -8.88 -7.06
N LEU A 24 32.81 -8.93 -5.74
CA LEU A 24 31.74 -9.03 -4.76
C LEU A 24 30.84 -7.79 -4.77
N LEU A 25 31.42 -6.59 -4.83
CA LEU A 25 30.67 -5.33 -4.94
C LEU A 25 29.83 -5.29 -6.23
N LEU A 26 30.37 -5.71 -7.36
CA LEU A 26 29.65 -5.77 -8.63
C LEU A 26 28.48 -6.76 -8.60
N VAL A 27 28.65 -7.94 -7.98
CA VAL A 27 27.56 -8.92 -7.80
C VAL A 27 26.46 -8.36 -6.91
N THR A 28 26.81 -7.68 -5.81
CA THR A 28 25.80 -7.05 -4.95
C THR A 28 25.08 -5.90 -5.65
N LEU A 29 25.80 -5.06 -6.39
CA LEU A 29 25.22 -3.96 -7.16
C LEU A 29 24.29 -4.47 -8.25
N TYR A 30 24.69 -5.49 -9.00
CA TYR A 30 23.86 -6.14 -10.01
C TYR A 30 22.59 -6.76 -9.41
N GLY A 31 22.72 -7.41 -8.24
CA GLY A 31 21.58 -7.97 -7.50
C GLY A 31 20.59 -6.91 -7.00
N VAL A 32 21.06 -5.71 -6.63
CA VAL A 32 20.18 -4.59 -6.23
C VAL A 32 19.46 -3.99 -7.44
N LEU A 33 20.12 -3.88 -8.60
CA LEU A 33 19.50 -3.41 -9.84
C LEU A 33 18.37 -4.32 -10.32
N LEU A 34 18.46 -5.62 -10.07
CA LEU A 34 17.40 -6.59 -10.38
C LEU A 34 16.22 -6.58 -9.38
N ARG A 35 16.33 -5.84 -8.27
CA ARG A 35 15.34 -5.82 -7.16
C ARG A 35 14.55 -4.51 -7.06
N HIS A 36 14.54 -3.68 -8.09
CA HIS A 36 13.72 -2.47 -8.10
C HIS A 36 12.23 -2.79 -8.30
N ASP A 37 11.63 -3.51 -7.35
CA ASP A 37 10.19 -3.57 -7.17
C ASP A 37 9.76 -2.24 -6.53
N THR A 38 9.54 -1.21 -7.34
CA THR A 38 8.86 0.01 -6.90
C THR A 38 7.37 -0.26 -6.77
N THR A 39 6.98 -1.17 -5.87
CA THR A 39 5.58 -1.33 -5.51
C THR A 39 5.18 -0.15 -4.66
N VAL A 40 4.69 0.92 -5.31
CA VAL A 40 3.96 1.99 -4.64
C VAL A 40 2.69 1.35 -4.10
N ARG A 41 2.72 0.92 -2.84
CA ARG A 41 1.50 0.53 -2.13
C ARG A 41 0.68 1.79 -1.98
N ALA A 42 -0.29 1.98 -2.87
CA ALA A 42 -1.36 2.93 -2.62
C ALA A 42 -1.95 2.54 -1.27
N ALA A 43 -1.73 3.38 -0.25
CA ALA A 43 -2.51 3.28 0.97
C ALA A 43 -3.95 3.52 0.53
N VAL A 44 -4.73 2.44 0.40
CA VAL A 44 -6.18 2.56 0.40
C VAL A 44 -6.52 2.95 1.83
N SER A 45 -6.34 4.24 2.14
CA SER A 45 -7.07 4.87 3.23
C SER A 45 -8.51 4.57 2.86
N GLY A 46 -9.16 3.64 3.58
CA GLY A 46 -10.56 3.35 3.34
C GLY A 46 -11.28 4.67 3.40
N VAL A 47 -11.63 5.23 2.24
CA VAL A 47 -12.26 6.54 2.14
C VAL A 47 -13.61 6.33 2.77
N ARG A 48 -13.73 6.66 4.05
CA ARG A 48 -14.99 6.59 4.79
C ARG A 48 -15.91 7.58 4.11
N ARG A 49 -16.93 7.07 3.43
CA ARG A 49 -17.91 7.88 2.73
C ARG A 49 -18.99 8.28 3.70
N THR A 50 -19.43 9.53 3.57
CA THR A 50 -20.60 10.02 4.30
C THR A 50 -21.77 10.09 3.33
N PHE A 51 -22.81 9.32 3.62
CA PHE A 51 -24.06 9.33 2.87
C PHE A 51 -25.15 10.08 3.63
N TYR A 52 -26.07 10.69 2.90
CA TYR A 52 -27.16 11.48 3.48
C TYR A 52 -28.51 10.86 3.14
N VAL A 53 -29.38 10.80 4.14
CA VAL A 53 -30.78 10.36 4.00
C VAL A 53 -31.69 11.51 4.40
N SER A 54 -32.75 11.74 3.62
CA SER A 54 -33.76 12.78 3.87
C SER A 54 -35.13 12.31 3.41
N THR A 55 -36.19 12.68 4.13
CA THR A 55 -37.57 12.35 3.75
C THR A 55 -37.99 12.96 2.40
N LYS A 56 -37.29 14.01 1.94
CA LYS A 56 -37.48 14.67 0.64
C LYS A 56 -36.52 14.16 -0.45
N GLY A 57 -35.67 13.19 -0.15
CA GLY A 57 -34.72 12.59 -1.09
C GLY A 57 -35.37 11.61 -2.08
N ILE A 58 -34.53 10.98 -2.91
CA ILE A 58 -34.92 9.94 -3.88
C ILE A 58 -33.86 8.82 -3.82
N ASP A 59 -34.27 7.55 -3.81
CA ASP A 59 -33.33 6.41 -3.66
C ASP A 59 -32.44 6.16 -4.89
N THR A 60 -32.72 6.83 -6.00
CA THR A 60 -31.84 6.86 -7.19
C THR A 60 -30.77 7.96 -7.10
N ASN A 61 -30.84 8.85 -6.11
CA ASN A 61 -29.82 9.86 -5.90
C ASN A 61 -28.49 9.22 -5.48
N PRO A 62 -27.36 9.93 -5.61
CA PRO A 62 -26.06 9.42 -5.18
C PRO A 62 -25.85 9.39 -3.64
N GLY A 63 -26.77 9.95 -2.85
CA GLY A 63 -26.66 9.99 -1.40
C GLY A 63 -25.75 11.11 -0.88
N THR A 64 -25.59 12.19 -1.64
CA THR A 64 -24.81 13.37 -1.25
C THR A 64 -25.66 14.34 -0.43
N ILE A 65 -25.04 15.38 0.12
CA ILE A 65 -25.75 16.42 0.86
C ILE A 65 -26.82 17.13 -0.01
N GLU A 66 -26.52 17.36 -1.30
CA GLU A 66 -27.42 18.01 -2.26
C GLU A 66 -28.48 17.05 -2.80
N ALA A 67 -28.12 15.78 -2.97
CA ALA A 67 -28.98 14.72 -3.50
C ALA A 67 -28.98 13.51 -2.54
N PRO A 68 -29.72 13.58 -1.42
CA PRO A 68 -29.77 12.51 -0.43
C PRO A 68 -30.66 11.35 -0.90
N PHE A 69 -30.45 10.17 -0.34
CA PHE A 69 -31.40 9.06 -0.45
C PHE A 69 -32.71 9.40 0.27
N ARG A 70 -33.79 8.70 -0.11
CA ARG A 70 -35.08 8.81 0.58
C ARG A 70 -35.13 7.89 1.80
N THR A 71 -34.58 6.68 1.69
CA THR A 71 -34.69 5.65 2.71
C THR A 71 -33.35 5.24 3.31
N ILE A 72 -33.39 4.80 4.57
CA ILE A 72 -32.23 4.18 5.23
C ILE A 72 -31.89 2.84 4.58
N GLY A 73 -32.91 2.08 4.14
CA GLY A 73 -32.70 0.79 3.47
C GLY A 73 -31.81 0.93 2.22
N LYS A 74 -32.02 1.99 1.42
CA LYS A 74 -31.15 2.27 0.28
C LYS A 74 -29.70 2.54 0.71
N ALA A 75 -29.50 3.35 1.75
CA ALA A 75 -28.17 3.64 2.27
C ALA A 75 -27.48 2.37 2.83
N ALA A 76 -28.22 1.53 3.56
CA ALA A 76 -27.71 0.29 4.16
C ALA A 76 -27.19 -0.72 3.13
N LEU A 77 -27.75 -0.73 1.91
CA LEU A 77 -27.32 -1.63 0.83
C LEU A 77 -26.00 -1.24 0.17
N ILE A 78 -25.53 0.00 0.35
CA ILE A 78 -24.36 0.52 -0.37
C ILE A 78 -23.17 0.86 0.53
N VAL A 79 -23.41 1.05 1.82
CA VAL A 79 -22.38 1.42 2.79
C VAL A 79 -21.43 0.25 3.05
N ASN A 80 -20.16 0.56 3.19
CA ASN A 80 -19.13 -0.38 3.60
C ASN A 80 -18.77 -0.15 5.07
N PRO A 81 -18.12 -1.14 5.73
CA PRO A 81 -17.61 -0.95 7.08
C PRO A 81 -16.75 0.31 7.20
N GLY A 82 -17.12 1.20 8.12
CA GLY A 82 -16.44 2.47 8.35
C GLY A 82 -17.10 3.70 7.71
N ASP A 83 -18.04 3.51 6.79
CA ASP A 83 -18.86 4.59 6.23
C ASP A 83 -19.82 5.16 7.29
N THR A 84 -20.30 6.38 7.06
CA THR A 84 -21.23 7.09 7.95
C THR A 84 -22.51 7.44 7.20
N VAL A 85 -23.68 7.20 7.80
CA VAL A 85 -24.97 7.64 7.26
C VAL A 85 -25.53 8.75 8.16
N LEU A 86 -25.70 9.94 7.60
CA LEU A 86 -26.29 11.09 8.26
C LEU A 86 -27.76 11.23 7.86
N ILE A 87 -28.64 11.20 8.84
CA ILE A 87 -30.08 11.41 8.66
C ILE A 87 -30.35 12.90 8.86
N ARG A 88 -30.83 13.58 7.81
CA ARG A 88 -31.18 15.00 7.89
C ARG A 88 -32.52 15.15 8.60
N GLY A 89 -32.59 16.14 9.50
CA GLY A 89 -33.74 16.40 10.37
C GLY A 89 -35.08 16.31 9.66
N GLY A 90 -35.88 15.33 10.10
CA GLY A 90 -37.21 14.99 9.63
C GLY A 90 -37.63 13.70 10.34
N TYR A 91 -38.90 13.58 10.74
CA TYR A 91 -39.41 12.36 11.37
C TYR A 91 -39.28 11.17 10.41
N LEU A 92 -38.49 10.17 10.80
CA LEU A 92 -38.48 8.85 10.17
C LEU A 92 -39.58 8.00 10.80
N GLN A 93 -40.68 7.77 10.08
CA GLN A 93 -41.61 6.69 10.45
C GLN A 93 -40.92 5.36 10.14
N SER A 94 -40.39 4.72 11.17
CA SER A 94 -40.11 3.28 11.12
C SER A 94 -41.46 2.58 11.27
N SER A 95 -42.12 2.25 10.16
CA SER A 95 -43.26 1.33 10.18
C SER A 95 -42.72 -0.08 10.41
N SER A 96 -42.99 -0.59 11.61
CA SER A 96 -42.84 -1.98 12.04
C SER A 96 -43.61 -2.96 11.16
#